data_AF-A0A4D4KTV2-F1
#
_entry.id   AF-A0A4D4KTV2-F1
#
_cell.length_a   1.000
_cell.length_b   1.000
_cell.length_c   1.000
_cell.angle_alpha   90.00
_cell.angle_beta   90.00
_cell.angle_gamma   90.00
#
_symmetry.space_group_name_H-M   'P 1'
#
loop_
_entity.id
_entity.type
_entity.pdbx_description
1 polymer ?
#
loop_
_entity_poly.entity_id
_entity_poly.type
_entity_poly.pdbx_seq_one_letter_code
_entity_poly.pdbx_strand_id
1 'polypeptide(L)'
;MSADIAWGGAWEHPVCGASGEAVWEDEDTASSGHDCGRQGEVTWSAEWRCHGCGASGDAQFEDDTTTYADHECDDDEEAAA
;
A
#
# COMPACT_ATOMS: atom_id res chain seq x y z
N MET A 1 -10.47 12.87 10.99
CA MET A 1 -10.37 12.65 9.53
C MET A 1 -9.20 11.69 9.35
N SER A 2 -9.34 10.62 8.58
CA SER A 2 -8.19 9.74 8.28
C SER A 2 -7.11 10.61 7.65
N ALA A 3 -5.88 10.55 8.17
CA ALA A 3 -4.80 11.34 7.61
C ALA A 3 -4.54 10.92 6.16
N ASP A 4 -4.03 11.85 5.37
CA ASP A 4 -3.60 11.60 4.00
C ASP A 4 -2.45 10.57 4.03
N ILE A 5 -2.78 9.31 3.75
CA ILE A 5 -1.86 8.18 3.74
C ILE A 5 -1.67 7.76 2.28
N ALA A 6 -0.40 7.76 1.85
CA ALA A 6 0.00 7.27 0.55
C ALA A 6 0.73 5.93 0.69
N TRP A 7 0.35 4.97 -0.15
CA TRP A 7 1.02 3.69 -0.31
C TRP A 7 1.89 3.69 -1.57
N GLY A 8 3.02 3.01 -1.51
CA GLY A 8 3.86 2.72 -2.67
C GLY A 8 4.44 1.32 -2.54
N GLY A 9 4.43 0.54 -3.62
CA GLY A 9 4.91 -0.83 -3.56
C GLY A 9 5.36 -1.40 -4.89
N ALA A 10 6.12 -2.48 -4.80
CA ALA A 10 6.52 -3.30 -5.93
C ALA A 10 5.79 -4.64 -5.88
N TRP A 11 5.50 -5.20 -7.05
CA TRP A 11 4.88 -6.50 -7.20
C TRP A 11 5.71 -7.43 -8.08
N GLU A 12 5.58 -8.73 -7.84
CA GLU A 12 6.21 -9.77 -8.66
C GLU A 12 5.27 -10.97 -8.85
N HIS A 13 5.23 -11.49 -10.07
CA HIS A 13 4.61 -12.78 -10.39
C HIS A 13 5.69 -13.88 -10.41
N PRO A 14 5.68 -14.85 -9.48
CA PRO A 14 6.81 -15.78 -9.28
C PRO A 14 7.03 -16.74 -10.47
N VAL A 15 6.00 -17.05 -11.25
CA VAL A 15 6.08 -18.02 -12.36
C VAL A 15 6.47 -17.41 -13.71
N CYS A 16 6.01 -16.20 -14.03
CA CYS A 16 6.40 -15.54 -15.28
C CYS A 16 7.56 -14.56 -15.10
N GLY A 17 7.86 -14.15 -13.86
CA GLY A 17 8.90 -13.16 -13.52
C GLY A 17 8.52 -11.73 -13.92
N ALA A 18 7.24 -11.46 -14.20
CA ALA A 18 6.77 -10.10 -14.39
C ALA A 18 6.80 -9.36 -13.06
N SER A 19 7.14 -8.08 -13.11
CA SER A 19 7.19 -7.22 -11.94
C SER A 19 6.79 -5.80 -12.33
N GLY A 20 6.40 -5.01 -11.35
CA GLY A 20 6.08 -3.60 -11.52
C GLY A 20 6.03 -2.87 -10.19
N GLU A 21 5.73 -1.58 -10.26
CA GLU A 21 5.61 -0.69 -9.10
C GLU A 21 4.41 0.24 -9.28
N ALA A 22 3.77 0.61 -8.17
CA ALA A 22 2.65 1.53 -8.18
C ALA A 22 2.58 2.33 -6.87
N VAL A 23 1.82 3.43 -6.92
CA VAL A 23 1.46 4.27 -5.77
C VAL A 23 -0.05 4.43 -5.77
N TRP A 24 -0.68 4.33 -4.61
CA TRP A 24 -2.13 4.43 -4.43
C TRP A 24 -2.48 5.06 -3.08
N GLU A 25 -3.75 5.44 -2.91
CA GLU A 25 -4.29 6.03 -1.69
C GLU A 25 -4.69 4.94 -0.68
N ASP A 26 -4.71 5.27 0.61
CA ASP A 26 -5.29 4.35 1.61
C ASP A 26 -6.74 4.02 1.28
N GLU A 27 -7.18 2.81 1.64
CA GLU A 27 -8.50 2.24 1.29
C GLU A 27 -8.69 1.93 -0.21
N ASP A 28 -7.71 2.20 -1.07
CA ASP A 28 -7.72 1.77 -2.48
C ASP A 28 -7.23 0.32 -2.63
N THR A 29 -7.52 -0.29 -3.79
CA THR A 29 -7.12 -1.66 -4.11
C THR A 29 -5.83 -1.66 -4.92
N ALA A 30 -4.79 -2.28 -4.37
CA ALA A 30 -3.55 -2.51 -5.09
C ALA A 30 -3.75 -3.63 -6.13
N SER A 31 -3.70 -3.27 -7.42
CA SER A 31 -3.85 -4.21 -8.52
C SER A 31 -2.73 -4.07 -9.54
N SER A 32 -2.09 -5.18 -9.88
CA SER A 32 -1.02 -5.24 -10.88
C SER A 32 -1.55 -5.15 -12.31
N GLY A 33 -2.85 -5.46 -12.51
CA GLY A 33 -3.46 -5.63 -13.83
C GLY A 33 -2.81 -6.73 -14.68
N HIS A 34 -1.99 -7.59 -14.08
CA HIS A 34 -1.17 -8.56 -14.79
C HIS A 34 -1.85 -9.94 -14.86
N ASP A 35 -2.34 -10.30 -16.04
CA ASP A 35 -2.75 -11.68 -16.35
C ASP A 35 -1.83 -12.28 -17.41
N CYS A 36 -1.05 -13.31 -17.02
CA CYS A 36 -0.20 -14.06 -17.96
C CYS A 36 -0.73 -15.46 -18.27
N GLY A 37 -1.91 -15.82 -17.75
CA GLY A 37 -2.52 -17.14 -17.91
C GLY A 37 -1.72 -18.29 -17.29
N ARG A 38 -0.75 -18.01 -16.41
CA ARG A 38 -0.02 -19.02 -15.64
C ARG A 38 -0.58 -19.11 -14.22
N GLN A 39 -0.39 -20.25 -13.58
CA GLN A 39 -0.72 -20.41 -12.16
C GLN A 39 0.31 -19.66 -11.31
N GLY A 40 -0.14 -19.09 -10.20
CA GLY A 40 0.67 -18.29 -9.27
C GLY A 40 0.06 -16.90 -9.11
N GLU A 41 -0.03 -16.43 -7.88
CA GLU A 41 -0.59 -15.12 -7.55
C GLU A 41 0.54 -14.09 -7.50
N VAL A 42 0.24 -12.87 -7.95
CA VAL A 42 1.14 -11.74 -7.78
C VAL A 42 1.23 -11.40 -6.30
N THR A 43 2.44 -11.16 -5.81
CA THR A 43 2.69 -10.71 -4.44
C THR A 43 3.21 -9.29 -4.45
N TRP A 44 2.64 -8.45 -3.59
CA TRP A 44 3.08 -7.08 -3.35
C TRP A 44 3.99 -6.98 -2.13
N SER A 45 4.98 -6.10 -2.21
CA SER A 45 5.77 -5.58 -1.10
C SER A 45 5.62 -4.06 -1.13
N ALA A 46 4.87 -3.53 -0.18
CA ALA A 46 4.46 -2.12 -0.15
C ALA A 46 4.85 -1.45 1.16
N GLU A 47 5.03 -0.14 1.08
CA GLU A 47 5.23 0.77 2.21
C GLU A 47 4.16 1.86 2.17
N TRP A 48 3.72 2.30 3.33
CA TRP A 48 2.80 3.42 3.47
C TRP A 48 3.42 4.52 4.30
N ARG A 49 2.96 5.75 4.06
CA ARG A 49 3.36 6.92 4.84
C ARG A 49 2.17 7.84 5.09
N CYS A 50 1.98 8.18 6.35
CA CYS A 50 1.07 9.23 6.80
C CYS A 50 1.71 10.59 6.60
N HIS A 51 1.09 11.45 5.80
CA HIS A 51 1.55 12.82 5.57
C HIS A 51 1.26 13.76 6.75
N GLY A 52 0.31 13.40 7.62
CA GLY A 52 -0.03 14.19 8.83
C GLY A 52 1.06 14.12 9.90
N CYS A 53 1.32 12.93 10.45
CA CYS A 53 2.27 12.75 11.54
C CYS A 53 3.66 12.23 11.11
N GLY A 54 3.81 11.82 9.84
CA GLY A 54 5.04 11.23 9.31
C GLY A 54 5.25 9.75 9.65
N ALA A 55 4.28 9.08 10.29
CA ALA A 55 4.32 7.64 10.52
C ALA A 55 4.38 6.87 9.20
N SER A 56 4.93 5.67 9.25
CA SER A 56 5.08 4.80 8.09
C SER A 56 5.11 3.34 8.52
N GLY A 57 4.80 2.44 7.59
CA GLY A 57 4.93 1.01 7.79
C GLY A 57 5.06 0.27 6.47
N ASP A 58 5.30 -1.03 6.55
CA ASP A 58 5.40 -1.94 5.42
C ASP A 58 4.36 -3.07 5.50
N ALA A 59 3.94 -3.58 4.36
CA ALA A 59 3.03 -4.71 4.25
C ALA A 59 3.36 -5.57 3.02
N GLN A 60 3.04 -6.85 3.14
CA GLN A 60 3.05 -7.79 2.02
C GLN A 60 1.67 -8.44 1.91
N PHE A 61 1.14 -8.49 0.70
CA PHE A 61 -0.21 -8.97 0.43
C PHE A 61 -0.34 -9.46 -1.02
N GLU A 62 -1.44 -10.15 -1.30
CA GLU A 62 -1.77 -10.70 -2.63
C GLU A 62 -2.35 -9.62 -3.55
N ASP A 63 -2.30 -9.83 -4.86
CA ASP A 63 -2.92 -8.91 -5.81
C ASP A 63 -4.42 -8.69 -5.55
N ASP A 64 -4.92 -7.54 -5.97
CA ASP A 64 -6.31 -7.13 -5.79
C ASP A 64 -6.76 -7.03 -4.31
N THR A 65 -5.81 -6.83 -3.40
CA THR A 65 -6.08 -6.58 -1.98
C THR A 65 -6.35 -5.10 -1.73
N THR A 66 -7.45 -4.78 -1.05
CA THR A 66 -7.70 -3.45 -0.51
C THR A 66 -6.82 -3.20 0.70
N THR A 67 -6.02 -2.13 0.66
CA THR A 67 -5.06 -1.82 1.71
C THR A 67 -5.62 -0.88 2.75
N TYR A 68 -5.30 -1.15 4.01
CA TYR A 68 -5.63 -0.29 5.15
C TYR A 68 -4.39 -0.14 6.02
N ALA A 69 -3.92 1.08 6.21
CA ALA A 69 -2.78 1.34 7.09
C ALA A 69 -3.13 1.16 8.58
N ASP A 70 -4.43 1.09 8.90
CA ASP A 70 -4.97 1.00 10.27
C ASP A 70 -4.36 2.05 11.21
N HIS A 71 -3.97 3.20 10.63
CA HIS A 71 -3.28 4.26 11.33
C HIS A 71 -4.25 5.39 11.66
N GLU A 72 -4.61 5.48 12.94
CA GLU A 72 -5.30 6.64 13.48
C GLU A 72 -4.27 7.75 13.70
N CYS A 73 -4.31 8.78 12.86
CA CYS A 73 -3.51 9.98 13.08
C CYS A 73 -4.18 10.78 14.19
N ASP A 74 -3.57 10.77 15.38
CA ASP A 74 -3.91 11.66 16.47
C ASP A 74 -3.39 13.07 16.09
N ASP A 75 -4.18 13.78 15.29
CA ASP A 75 -3.99 15.19 14.97
C ASP A 75 -4.44 16.08 16.15
N ASP A 76 -4.18 15.62 17.38
CA ASP A 76 -4.30 16.46 18.56
C ASP A 76 -3.06 17.37 18.56
N GLU A 77 -3.10 18.36 17.68
CA GLU A 77 -2.38 19.62 17.88
C GLU A 77 -2.90 20.22 19.21
N GLU A 78 -2.38 19.73 20.35
CA GLU A 78 -2.28 20.55 21.54
C GLU A 78 -1.30 21.67 21.19
N ALA A 79 -1.83 22.73 20.58
CA ALA A 79 -1.16 23.99 20.37
C ALA A 79 -0.84 24.60 21.74
N ALA A 80 0.22 24.09 22.37
CA ALA A 80 0.82 24.67 23.55
C ALA A 80 1.65 25.90 23.12
N ALA A 81 0.98 27.05 23.00
CA ALA A 81 1.59 28.38 23.13
C ALA A 81 0.54 29.47 23.42
#